data_AF-A0A414ZEH7-F1
#
_entry.id   AF-A0A414ZEH7-F1
#
_cell.length_a   1.000
_cell.length_b   1.000
_cell.length_c   1.000
_cell.angle_alpha   90.00
_cell.angle_beta   90.00
_cell.angle_gamma   90.00
#
_symmetry.space_group_name_H-M   'P 1'
#
loop_
_entity.id
_entity.type
_entity.pdbx_description
1 polymer ?
#
loop_
_entity_poly.entity_id
_entity_poly.type
_entity_poly.pdbx_seq_one_letter_code
_entity_poly.pdbx_strand_id
1 'polypeptide(L)'
;MKKEKEIKEEKKVLLVDFSKVSVQLTFEGDPKELDFRKSLGNAIRQASGDIALDDFARKVYFSEGHVEVPEEYFAFIKHVVKEKYNTPTQQAFESLLTI
;
A
#
# COMPACT_ATOMS: atom_id res chain seq x y z
N MET A 1 -2.07 -16.77 -40.93
CA MET A 1 -2.68 -16.02 -39.82
C MET A 1 -1.77 -16.13 -38.61
N LYS A 2 -1.23 -15.00 -38.14
CA LYS A 2 -0.36 -14.95 -36.96
C LYS A 2 -1.23 -15.22 -35.72
N LYS A 3 -0.89 -16.25 -34.94
CA LYS A 3 -1.46 -16.43 -33.60
C LYS A 3 -0.97 -15.27 -32.74
N GLU A 4 -1.84 -14.32 -32.45
CA GLU A 4 -1.62 -13.33 -31.40
C GLU A 4 -1.49 -14.13 -30.09
N LYS A 5 -0.26 -14.21 -29.58
CA LYS A 5 -0.02 -14.64 -28.22
C LYS A 5 -0.49 -13.49 -27.34
N GLU A 6 -1.64 -13.64 -26.69
CA GLU A 6 -1.94 -12.87 -25.49
C GLU A 6 -0.82 -13.17 -24.48
N ILE A 7 0.13 -12.25 -24.38
CA ILE A 7 1.06 -12.23 -23.26
C ILE A 7 0.20 -11.77 -22.09
N LYS A 8 -0.24 -12.71 -21.23
CA LYS A 8 -0.75 -12.36 -19.92
C LYS A 8 0.41 -11.69 -19.18
N GLU A 9 0.41 -10.37 -19.09
CA GLU A 9 1.28 -9.66 -18.16
C GLU A 9 1.01 -10.24 -16.77
N GLU A 10 2.01 -10.90 -16.19
CA GLU A 10 1.95 -11.30 -14.79
C GLU A 10 1.92 -10.01 -13.96
N LYS A 11 0.74 -9.67 -13.43
CA LYS A 11 0.62 -8.57 -12.48
C LYS A 11 1.51 -8.87 -11.28
N LYS A 12 2.57 -8.08 -11.08
CA LYS A 12 3.37 -8.18 -9.87
C LYS A 12 2.53 -7.74 -8.68
N VAL A 13 2.56 -8.56 -7.64
CA VAL A 13 1.81 -8.35 -6.40
C VAL A 13 2.78 -8.48 -5.25
N LEU A 14 2.64 -7.59 -4.28
CA LEU A 14 3.34 -7.66 -3.01
C LEU A 14 2.36 -8.03 -1.89
N LEU A 15 2.76 -8.93 -1.00
CA LEU A 15 1.99 -9.25 0.20
C LEU A 15 2.45 -8.35 1.35
N VAL A 16 1.54 -7.52 1.87
CA VAL A 16 1.87 -6.51 2.88
C VAL A 16 0.96 -6.64 4.09
N ASP A 17 1.53 -6.74 5.29
CA ASP A 17 0.79 -6.63 6.54
C ASP A 17 0.80 -5.17 7.05
N PHE A 18 -0.28 -4.44 6.74
CA PHE A 18 -0.44 -3.04 7.18
C PHE A 18 -0.70 -2.88 8.69
N SER A 19 -0.84 -3.98 9.44
CA SER A 19 -0.95 -3.91 10.90
C SER A 19 0.40 -3.80 11.61
N LYS A 20 1.50 -4.07 10.90
CA LYS A 20 2.87 -4.14 11.44
C LYS A 20 3.86 -3.36 10.57
N VAL A 21 3.52 -2.14 10.19
CA VAL A 21 4.45 -1.31 9.41
C VAL A 21 5.53 -0.79 10.35
N SER A 22 6.80 -1.12 10.04
CA SER A 22 7.95 -0.66 10.80
C SER A 22 8.31 0.78 10.46
N VAL A 23 8.23 1.69 11.44
CA VAL A 23 8.44 3.13 11.25
C VAL A 23 9.51 3.65 12.21
N GLN A 24 10.53 4.30 11.64
CA GLN A 24 11.62 4.94 12.38
C GLN A 24 11.21 6.33 12.89
N LEU A 25 10.59 6.41 14.07
CA LEU A 25 10.02 7.67 14.60
C LEU A 25 11.05 8.60 15.27
N THR A 26 12.20 8.08 15.68
CA THR A 26 13.27 8.86 16.34
C THR A 26 14.58 8.67 15.58
N PHE A 27 15.60 9.49 15.85
CA PHE A 27 16.89 9.33 15.16
C PHE A 27 17.73 8.17 15.70
N GLU A 28 17.63 7.87 17.00
CA GLU A 28 18.51 6.92 17.69
C GLU A 28 17.77 5.71 18.29
N GLY A 29 16.43 5.73 18.32
CA GLY A 29 15.65 4.62 18.86
C GLY A 29 15.38 3.54 17.82
N ASP A 30 14.85 2.40 18.27
CA ASP A 30 14.45 1.34 17.34
C ASP A 30 13.18 1.71 16.55
N PRO A 31 13.02 1.19 15.32
CA PRO A 31 11.75 1.26 14.59
C PRO A 31 10.59 0.69 15.41
N LYS A 32 9.41 1.29 15.26
CA LYS A 32 8.18 0.80 15.90
C LYS A 32 7.23 0.22 14.88
N GLU A 33 6.65 -0.92 15.20
CA GLU A 33 5.53 -1.47 14.44
C GLU A 33 4.26 -0.67 14.76
N LEU A 34 3.60 -0.18 13.72
CA LEU A 34 2.36 0.58 13.82
C LEU A 34 1.28 -0.01 12.91
N ASP A 35 0.03 0.04 13.41
CA ASP A 35 -1.14 -0.40 12.66
C ASP A 35 -1.70 0.76 11.83
N PHE A 36 -1.60 0.61 10.50
CA PHE A 36 -2.11 1.56 9.53
C PHE A 36 -3.39 1.12 8.84
N ARG A 37 -3.93 -0.08 9.10
CA ARG A 37 -5.07 -0.62 8.33
C ARG A 37 -6.25 0.35 8.24
N LYS A 38 -6.70 0.84 9.39
CA LYS A 38 -7.85 1.75 9.46
C LYS A 38 -7.54 3.13 8.89
N SER A 39 -6.37 3.69 9.21
CA SER A 39 -6.00 5.04 8.75
C SER A 39 -5.75 5.04 7.25
N LEU A 40 -5.01 4.07 6.74
CA LEU A 40 -4.66 3.92 5.32
C LEU A 40 -5.89 3.57 4.49
N GLY A 41 -6.72 2.61 4.93
CA GLY A 41 -7.98 2.30 4.24
C GLY A 41 -8.87 3.53 4.11
N ASN A 42 -9.01 4.33 5.16
CA ASN A 42 -9.76 5.59 5.08
C ASN A 42 -9.10 6.61 4.14
N ALA A 43 -7.76 6.73 4.17
CA ALA A 43 -7.03 7.67 3.32
C ALA A 43 -7.15 7.32 1.83
N ILE A 44 -7.03 6.03 1.48
CA ILE A 44 -7.23 5.51 0.12
C ILE A 44 -8.66 5.80 -0.33
N ARG A 45 -9.67 5.46 0.48
CA ARG A 45 -11.08 5.72 0.15
C ARG A 45 -11.39 7.20 -0.07
N GLN A 46 -10.78 8.09 0.70
CA GLN A 46 -10.98 9.54 0.54
C GLN A 46 -10.32 10.09 -0.74
N ALA A 47 -9.25 9.43 -1.20
CA ALA A 47 -8.50 9.84 -2.39
C ALA A 47 -8.90 9.07 -3.66
N SER A 48 -9.62 7.95 -3.54
CA SER A 48 -9.97 7.08 -4.65
C SER A 48 -10.98 7.75 -5.59
N GLY A 49 -10.70 7.68 -6.89
CA GLY A 49 -11.62 8.13 -7.95
C GLY A 49 -12.39 7.01 -8.62
N ASP A 50 -12.12 5.74 -8.29
CA ASP A 50 -12.72 4.56 -8.92
C ASP A 50 -13.07 3.45 -7.91
N ILE A 51 -13.90 2.51 -8.38
CA ILE A 51 -14.45 1.41 -7.58
C ILE A 51 -13.36 0.42 -7.14
N ALA A 52 -12.34 0.17 -7.98
CA ALA A 52 -11.30 -0.80 -7.66
C ALA A 52 -10.43 -0.31 -6.48
N LEU A 53 -10.12 0.98 -6.44
CA LEU A 53 -9.41 1.60 -5.32
C LEU A 53 -10.26 1.66 -4.04
N ASP A 54 -11.58 1.89 -4.13
CA ASP A 54 -12.47 1.82 -2.95
C ASP A 54 -12.59 0.39 -2.39
N ASP A 55 -12.67 -0.62 -3.26
CA ASP A 55 -12.66 -2.02 -2.84
C ASP A 55 -11.32 -2.41 -2.20
N PHE A 56 -10.20 -1.96 -2.78
CA PHE A 56 -8.89 -2.13 -2.17
C PHE A 56 -8.80 -1.43 -0.81
N ALA A 57 -9.33 -0.21 -0.67
CA ALA A 57 -9.40 0.52 0.59
C ALA A 57 -10.14 -0.29 1.67
N ARG A 58 -11.25 -0.92 1.31
CA ARG A 58 -12.03 -1.79 2.19
C ARG A 58 -11.24 -3.05 2.59
N LYS A 59 -10.56 -3.68 1.64
CA LYS A 59 -9.68 -4.84 1.88
C LYS A 59 -8.59 -4.50 2.90
N VAL A 60 -7.93 -3.36 2.75
CA VAL A 60 -6.93 -2.86 3.71
C VAL A 60 -7.55 -2.58 5.08
N TYR A 61 -8.70 -1.91 5.12
CA TYR A 61 -9.34 -1.50 6.37
C TYR A 61 -9.73 -2.69 7.27
N PHE A 62 -10.25 -3.76 6.67
CA PHE A 62 -10.74 -4.95 7.36
C PHE A 62 -9.76 -6.13 7.34
N SER A 63 -8.52 -5.97 6.86
CA SER A 63 -7.58 -7.08 6.78
C SER A 63 -7.20 -7.58 8.18
N GLU A 64 -7.05 -8.91 8.33
CA GLU A 64 -6.53 -9.54 9.54
C GLU A 64 -5.04 -9.93 9.43
N GLY A 65 -4.40 -9.60 8.29
CA GLY A 65 -3.01 -9.89 8.02
C GLY A 65 -2.60 -9.36 6.64
N HIS A 66 -1.84 -10.16 5.90
CA HIS A 66 -1.31 -9.80 4.60
C HIS A 66 -2.40 -9.45 3.59
N VAL A 67 -2.19 -8.35 2.88
CA VAL A 67 -2.99 -7.87 1.76
C VAL A 67 -2.14 -7.91 0.51
N GLU A 68 -2.67 -8.50 -0.55
CA GLU A 68 -2.12 -8.39 -1.89
C GLU A 68 -2.26 -6.96 -2.39
N VAL A 69 -1.12 -6.32 -2.66
CA VAL A 69 -1.01 -4.99 -3.23
C VAL A 69 -0.48 -5.13 -4.66
N PRO A 70 -1.32 -4.89 -5.68
CA PRO A 70 -0.87 -4.79 -7.06
C PRO A 70 0.15 -3.66 -7.24
N GLU A 71 1.19 -3.89 -8.04
CA GLU A 71 2.22 -2.88 -8.36
C GLU A 71 1.60 -1.59 -8.93
N GLU A 72 0.52 -1.71 -9.71
CA GLU A 72 -0.25 -0.59 -10.26
C GLU A 72 -0.81 0.36 -9.18
N TYR A 73 -1.00 -0.11 -7.94
CA TYR A 73 -1.48 0.73 -6.84
C TYR A 73 -0.36 1.43 -6.07
N PHE A 74 0.91 1.08 -6.30
CA PHE A 74 2.02 1.58 -5.48
C PHE A 74 2.15 3.09 -5.57
N ALA A 75 2.14 3.63 -6.79
CA ALA A 75 2.25 5.07 -7.01
C ALA A 75 1.11 5.85 -6.33
N PHE A 76 -0.11 5.32 -6.43
CA PHE A 76 -1.28 5.91 -5.79
C PHE A 76 -1.17 5.89 -4.26
N ILE A 77 -0.83 4.73 -3.68
CA ILE A 77 -0.69 4.59 -2.22
C ILE A 77 0.43 5.50 -1.69
N LYS A 78 1.59 5.54 -2.36
CA LYS A 78 2.70 6.44 -2.00
C LYS A 78 2.27 7.91 -2.04
N HIS A 79 1.49 8.31 -3.05
CA HIS A 79 0.92 9.66 -3.11
C HIS A 79 -0.02 9.96 -1.94
N VAL A 80 -0.97 9.06 -1.64
CA VAL A 80 -1.88 9.19 -0.49
C VAL A 80 -1.08 9.30 0.82
N VAL A 81 -0.04 8.49 0.97
CA VAL A 81 0.79 8.49 2.18
C VAL A 81 1.54 9.82 2.32
N LYS A 82 2.07 10.35 1.21
CA LYS A 82 2.75 11.64 1.17
C LYS A 82 1.86 12.81 1.61
N GLU A 83 0.59 12.80 1.22
CA GLU A 83 -0.36 13.88 1.56
C GLU A 83 -0.89 13.81 2.99
N LYS A 84 -0.92 12.62 3.60
CA LYS A 84 -1.66 12.38 4.86
C LYS A 84 -0.80 12.05 6.07
N TYR A 85 0.47 11.69 5.89
CA TYR A 85 1.31 11.17 6.96
C TYR A 85 2.63 11.91 7.10
N ASN A 86 3.30 11.74 8.25
CA ASN A 86 4.60 12.34 8.53
C ASN A 86 5.73 11.68 7.72
N THR A 87 6.86 12.39 7.60
CA THR A 87 8.02 11.93 6.82
C THR A 87 8.52 10.53 7.19
N PRO A 88 8.64 10.14 8.47
CA PRO A 88 9.01 8.76 8.82
C PRO A 88 8.07 7.69 8.25
N THR A 89 6.77 7.95 8.30
CA THR A 89 5.76 7.03 7.73
C THR A 89 5.89 6.97 6.21
N GLN A 90 6.11 8.12 5.56
CA GLN A 90 6.32 8.15 4.11
C GLN A 90 7.52 7.27 3.71
N GLN A 91 8.65 7.40 4.40
CA GLN A 91 9.85 6.59 4.15
C GLN A 91 9.62 5.09 4.38
N ALA A 92 8.84 4.73 5.41
CA ALA A 92 8.46 3.35 5.65
C ALA A 92 7.66 2.77 4.48
N PHE A 93 6.68 3.51 3.96
CA PHE A 93 5.87 3.09 2.82
C PHE A 93 6.64 3.08 1.49
N GLU A 94 7.60 3.98 1.29
CA GLU A 94 8.50 3.94 0.13
C GLU A 94 9.31 2.64 0.09
N SER A 95 9.85 2.25 1.25
CA SER A 95 10.62 1.02 1.40
C SER A 95 9.74 -0.22 1.30
N LEU A 96 8.53 -0.17 1.89
CA LEU A 96 7.57 -1.27 1.91
C LEU A 96 7.01 -1.57 0.52
N LEU A 97 6.72 -0.55 -0.30
CA LEU A 97 6.09 -0.68 -1.61
C LEU A 97 7.13 -0.63 -2.74
N THR A 98 8.03 -1.60 -2.75
CA THR A 98 9.08 -1.78 -3.78
C THR A 98 9.20 -3.27 -4.13
N ILE A 99 9.31 -3.60 -5.42
CA ILE A 99 9.48 -4.97 -5.96
C ILE A 99 10.63 -4.99 -6.96
#